data_AF-A0AAD4EX12-F1
#
_entry.id   AF-A0AAD4EX12-F1
#
_cell.length_a   1.000
_cell.length_b   1.000
_cell.length_c   1.000
_cell.angle_alpha   90.00
_cell.angle_beta   90.00
_cell.angle_gamma   90.00
#
_symmetry.space_group_name_H-M   'P 1'
#
loop_
_entity.id
_entity.type
_entity.pdbx_description
1 polymer ?
#
loop_
_entity_poly.entity_id
_entity_poly.type
_entity_poly.pdbx_seq_one_letter_code
_entity_poly.pdbx_strand_id
1 'polypeptide(L)'
;MLGVIQQQLNSPFGYDTAFASEFTSLTSSCSKTEYAFTSPLPYTVTTPGTATATGTPSSSPSASPTEVLEPGCVSLYTIQAGDTCNSIALAQNVSTFAVYGSHGITDCSDLATGSKLCLLGQCLLHQVQETDTCDSIIAGAGITVSPSMFVAWNPNIDAVCSNLCTLVGMYICLSRPAGLLIPNITLPDAAASATATAWPTIYPPVETQLPMAPGTLTGCHEYVNYRDATIQDSYYQPEAVLFTEVVNRCSYVVMKYDILLDDLLSWNPSLTEANCVLAAGYSYCARLSDSHPSIIPPGTTPSCNCYTMIRGWDNGFLTCEDLADEFQTTITTLQAWNPWLGADCDVGLFANLDGGAERAVCVHIGSGPGGQYP
;
A
#
# COMPACT_ATOMS: atom_id res chain seq x y z
N MET A 1 9.27 -11.16 -6.75
CA MET A 1 8.30 -10.21 -7.35
C MET A 1 7.82 -10.59 -8.76
N LEU A 2 8.66 -11.21 -9.62
CA LEU A 2 8.31 -11.40 -11.05
C LEU A 2 6.97 -12.12 -11.29
N GLY A 3 6.58 -13.09 -10.46
CA GLY A 3 5.28 -13.76 -10.56
C GLY A 3 4.06 -12.88 -10.24
N VAL A 4 4.21 -11.87 -9.37
CA VAL A 4 3.13 -10.90 -9.08
C VAL A 4 2.96 -9.95 -10.26
N ILE A 5 4.08 -9.48 -10.82
CA ILE A 5 4.09 -8.62 -12.02
C ILE A 5 3.50 -9.38 -13.22
N GLN A 6 3.85 -10.66 -13.39
CA GLN A 6 3.23 -11.53 -14.40
C GLN A 6 1.70 -11.61 -14.23
N GLN A 7 1.20 -11.75 -13.00
CA GLN A 7 -0.25 -11.75 -12.76
C GLN A 7 -0.91 -10.39 -13.05
N GLN A 8 -0.27 -9.29 -12.69
CA GLN A 8 -0.72 -7.94 -12.99
C GLN A 8 -0.83 -7.70 -14.50
N LEU A 9 0.18 -8.11 -15.27
CA LEU A 9 0.20 -8.00 -16.73
C LEU A 9 -0.80 -8.95 -17.42
N ASN A 10 -1.25 -10.02 -16.76
CA ASN A 10 -2.35 -10.85 -17.29
C ASN A 10 -3.74 -10.32 -16.90
N SER A 11 -3.83 -9.28 -16.08
CA SER A 11 -5.10 -8.67 -15.67
C SER A 11 -5.52 -7.57 -16.64
N PRO A 12 -6.78 -7.56 -17.13
CA PRO A 12 -7.30 -6.46 -17.95
C PRO A 12 -7.28 -5.09 -17.25
N PHE A 13 -7.17 -5.06 -15.92
CA PHE A 13 -7.08 -3.83 -15.12
C PHE A 13 -5.65 -3.43 -14.75
N GLY A 14 -4.72 -4.39 -14.75
CA GLY A 14 -3.33 -4.18 -14.35
C GLY A 14 -2.35 -4.13 -15.53
N TYR A 15 -2.80 -4.47 -16.74
CA TYR A 15 -1.95 -4.45 -17.92
C TYR A 15 -1.62 -3.03 -18.36
N ASP A 16 -0.32 -2.74 -18.39
CA ASP A 16 0.24 -1.56 -19.02
C ASP A 16 1.29 -1.95 -20.06
N THR A 17 1.29 -1.26 -21.19
CA THR A 17 2.16 -1.60 -22.32
C THR A 17 3.62 -1.23 -22.10
N ALA A 18 3.90 -0.15 -21.37
CA ALA A 18 5.27 0.25 -21.04
C ALA A 18 5.87 -0.74 -20.03
N PHE A 19 5.08 -1.06 -18.99
CA PHE A 19 5.46 -2.02 -17.97
C PHE A 19 5.65 -3.43 -18.53
N ALA A 20 4.81 -3.85 -19.48
CA ALA A 20 4.98 -5.12 -20.21
C ALA A 20 6.31 -5.19 -20.98
N SER A 21 6.71 -4.10 -21.64
CA SER A 21 7.97 -4.02 -22.38
C SER A 21 9.17 -4.10 -21.45
N GLU A 22 9.13 -3.39 -20.33
CA GLU A 22 10.17 -3.40 -19.31
C GLU A 22 10.29 -4.75 -18.62
N PHE A 23 9.17 -5.37 -18.26
CA PHE A 23 9.15 -6.72 -17.67
C PHE A 23 9.73 -7.77 -18.61
N THR A 24 9.46 -7.64 -19.93
CA THR A 24 10.06 -8.50 -20.96
C THR A 24 11.57 -8.29 -21.06
N SER A 25 12.03 -7.03 -21.01
CA SER A 25 13.45 -6.69 -21.02
C SER A 25 14.17 -7.25 -19.78
N LEU A 26 13.59 -7.07 -18.60
CA LEU A 26 14.12 -7.52 -17.32
C LEU A 26 14.23 -9.06 -17.27
N THR A 27 13.15 -9.77 -17.58
CA THR A 27 13.14 -11.24 -17.59
C THR A 27 14.11 -11.82 -18.63
N SER A 28 14.25 -11.16 -19.79
CA SER A 28 15.25 -11.53 -20.81
C SER A 28 16.69 -11.29 -20.33
N SER A 29 16.96 -10.16 -19.69
CA SER A 29 18.29 -9.85 -19.14
C SER A 29 18.74 -10.86 -18.08
N CYS A 30 17.77 -11.41 -17.33
CA CYS A 30 18.00 -12.44 -16.32
C CYS A 30 17.86 -13.88 -16.84
N SER A 31 17.68 -14.09 -18.16
CA SER A 31 17.48 -15.41 -18.78
C SER A 31 16.33 -16.23 -18.17
N LYS A 32 15.27 -15.56 -17.70
CA LYS A 32 14.08 -16.19 -17.11
C LYS A 32 12.98 -16.31 -18.17
N THR A 33 12.57 -17.54 -18.47
CA THR A 33 11.54 -17.84 -19.49
C THR A 33 10.19 -18.28 -18.91
N GLU A 34 10.09 -18.43 -17.59
CA GLU A 34 8.90 -18.94 -16.88
C GLU A 34 7.79 -17.91 -16.68
N TYR A 35 8.06 -16.62 -16.97
CA TYR A 35 7.16 -15.49 -16.69
C TYR A 35 6.42 -14.98 -17.95
N ALA A 36 5.85 -15.89 -18.74
CA ALA A 36 5.05 -15.51 -19.90
C ALA A 36 3.73 -14.80 -19.48
N PHE A 37 3.36 -13.73 -20.17
CA PHE A 37 2.08 -13.06 -20.01
C PHE A 37 1.45 -12.79 -21.37
N THR A 38 0.13 -12.63 -21.37
CA THR A 38 -0.65 -12.32 -22.57
C THR A 38 -1.29 -10.97 -22.37
N SER A 39 -1.15 -10.07 -23.36
CA SER A 39 -1.95 -8.84 -23.39
C SER A 39 -3.42 -9.23 -23.27
N PRO A 40 -4.14 -8.80 -22.22
CA PRO A 40 -5.53 -9.13 -22.03
C PRO A 40 -6.37 -8.50 -23.15
N LEU A 41 -7.48 -9.15 -23.49
CA LEU A 41 -8.43 -8.62 -24.46
C LEU A 41 -8.97 -7.26 -23.95
N PRO A 42 -9.25 -6.29 -24.84
CA PRO A 42 -9.93 -5.07 -24.46
C PRO A 42 -11.25 -5.42 -23.77
N TYR A 43 -11.44 -4.96 -22.53
CA TYR A 43 -12.73 -5.08 -21.87
C TYR A 43 -13.61 -3.92 -22.35
N THR A 44 -14.77 -4.24 -22.90
CA THR A 44 -15.76 -3.23 -23.28
C THR A 44 -16.69 -2.97 -22.10
N VAL A 45 -16.57 -1.79 -21.49
CA VAL A 45 -17.59 -1.29 -20.56
C VAL A 45 -18.82 -0.95 -21.40
N THR A 46 -19.85 -1.79 -21.33
CA THR A 46 -21.12 -1.50 -22.02
C THR A 46 -21.92 -0.57 -21.12
N THR A 47 -21.80 0.74 -21.34
CA THR A 47 -22.70 1.72 -20.75
C THR A 47 -24.11 1.50 -21.32
N PRO A 48 -25.16 1.36 -20.49
CA PRO A 48 -26.53 1.33 -20.98
C PRO A 48 -26.83 2.63 -21.74
N GLY A 49 -27.08 2.51 -23.04
CA GLY A 49 -27.26 3.64 -23.93
C GLY A 49 -28.45 4.51 -23.56
N THR A 50 -28.24 5.82 -23.60
CA THR A 50 -29.26 6.85 -23.49
C THR A 50 -30.33 6.63 -24.57
N ALA A 51 -31.52 6.20 -24.15
CA ALA A 51 -32.66 6.10 -25.04
C ALA A 51 -33.15 7.51 -25.41
N THR A 52 -32.91 7.94 -26.65
CA THR A 52 -33.51 9.15 -27.21
C THR A 52 -35.01 8.92 -27.41
N ALA A 53 -35.82 9.37 -26.46
CA ALA A 53 -37.27 9.41 -26.61
C ALA A 53 -37.70 10.68 -27.36
N THR A 54 -38.03 10.53 -28.64
CA THR A 54 -38.69 11.57 -29.43
C THR A 54 -40.19 11.54 -29.09
N GLY A 55 -40.62 12.40 -28.16
CA GLY A 55 -42.03 12.56 -27.77
C GLY A 55 -42.39 14.03 -27.54
N THR A 56 -43.43 14.48 -28.24
CA THR A 56 -44.03 15.83 -28.26
C THR A 56 -44.51 16.29 -26.87
N PRO A 57 -44.56 17.61 -26.57
CA PRO A 57 -44.84 18.11 -25.23
C PRO A 57 -46.34 18.08 -24.91
N SER A 58 -46.70 17.48 -23.76
CA SER A 58 -48.00 17.66 -23.13
C SER A 58 -47.78 18.01 -21.66
N SER A 59 -48.41 19.09 -21.22
CA SER A 59 -48.22 19.78 -19.96
C SER A 59 -48.97 19.12 -18.79
N SER A 60 -48.24 18.74 -17.73
CA SER A 60 -48.77 18.47 -16.38
C SER A 60 -47.65 18.59 -15.33
N PRO A 61 -47.91 18.97 -14.06
CA PRO A 61 -46.88 19.56 -13.22
C PRO A 61 -45.97 18.54 -12.53
N SER A 62 -44.67 18.76 -12.71
CA SER A 62 -43.53 18.61 -11.80
C SER A 62 -43.65 17.59 -10.66
N ALA A 63 -43.05 16.42 -10.88
CA ALA A 63 -42.31 15.70 -9.84
C ALA A 63 -40.82 16.10 -9.98
N SER A 64 -40.15 16.28 -8.84
CA SER A 64 -38.73 16.66 -8.74
C SER A 64 -37.84 15.69 -9.54
N PRO A 65 -36.81 16.16 -10.26
CA PRO A 65 -35.90 15.26 -10.98
C PRO A 65 -35.04 14.50 -9.97
N THR A 66 -35.16 13.18 -9.95
CA THR A 66 -34.19 12.30 -9.27
C THR A 66 -32.87 12.46 -10.01
N GLU A 67 -31.87 13.10 -9.39
CA GLU A 67 -30.50 13.19 -9.95
C GLU A 67 -29.98 11.78 -10.21
N VAL A 68 -29.68 11.49 -11.47
CA VAL A 68 -28.97 10.26 -11.86
C VAL A 68 -27.50 10.48 -11.52
N LEU A 69 -27.00 9.72 -10.54
CA LEU A 69 -25.60 9.73 -10.12
C LEU A 69 -24.69 9.28 -11.30
N GLU A 70 -23.57 9.97 -11.50
CA GLU A 70 -22.54 9.60 -12.48
C GLU A 70 -22.02 8.17 -12.24
N PRO A 71 -21.58 7.43 -13.27
CA PRO A 71 -21.01 6.09 -13.10
C PRO A 71 -19.79 6.12 -12.14
N GLY A 72 -19.88 5.36 -11.04
CA GLY A 72 -18.86 5.35 -9.99
C GLY A 72 -19.19 6.24 -8.78
N CYS A 73 -20.22 7.08 -8.88
CA CYS A 73 -20.70 7.89 -7.77
C CYS A 73 -21.72 7.11 -6.92
N VAL A 74 -21.32 6.75 -5.69
CA VAL A 74 -22.18 5.97 -4.79
C VAL A 74 -23.05 6.91 -3.94
N SER A 75 -22.50 8.05 -3.53
CA SER A 75 -23.25 9.06 -2.77
C SER A 75 -22.78 10.48 -3.09
N LEU A 76 -23.70 11.43 -2.97
CA LEU A 76 -23.43 12.86 -3.11
C LEU A 76 -23.40 13.50 -1.72
N TYR A 77 -22.33 14.21 -1.41
CA TYR A 77 -22.16 15.00 -0.20
C TYR A 77 -22.13 16.48 -0.56
N THR A 78 -22.79 17.34 0.22
CA THR A 78 -22.69 18.81 0.04
C THR A 78 -21.74 19.37 1.08
N ILE A 79 -20.64 19.98 0.62
CA ILE A 79 -19.62 20.57 1.48
C ILE A 79 -20.25 21.66 2.35
N GLN A 80 -20.13 21.51 3.66
CA GLN A 80 -20.57 22.45 4.68
C GLN A 80 -19.43 23.40 5.07
N ALA A 81 -19.81 24.54 5.65
CA ALA A 81 -18.83 25.49 6.17
C ALA A 81 -18.04 24.86 7.33
N GLY A 82 -16.71 24.87 7.23
CA GLY A 82 -15.81 24.30 8.24
C GLY A 82 -15.54 22.81 8.08
N ASP A 83 -16.01 22.17 7.00
CA ASP A 83 -15.59 20.82 6.67
C ASP A 83 -14.09 20.76 6.34
N THR A 84 -13.52 19.60 6.65
CA THR A 84 -12.18 19.16 6.25
C THR A 84 -12.31 17.81 5.56
N CYS A 85 -11.33 17.40 4.76
CA CYS A 85 -11.35 16.07 4.15
C CYS A 85 -11.52 14.96 5.20
N ASN A 86 -10.85 15.07 6.35
CA ASN A 86 -10.96 14.10 7.43
C ASN A 86 -12.33 14.12 8.13
N SER A 87 -12.95 15.28 8.31
CA SER A 87 -14.29 15.35 8.92
C SER A 87 -15.36 14.79 7.98
N ILE A 88 -15.23 15.02 6.67
CA ILE A 88 -16.10 14.42 5.66
C ILE A 88 -15.88 12.90 5.61
N ALA A 89 -14.62 12.45 5.53
CA ALA A 89 -14.24 11.04 5.50
C ALA A 89 -14.89 10.27 6.67
N LEU A 90 -14.71 10.79 7.89
CA LEU A 90 -15.28 10.21 9.09
C LEU A 90 -16.82 10.22 9.07
N ALA A 91 -17.44 11.33 8.65
CA ALA A 91 -18.90 11.47 8.65
C ALA A 91 -19.60 10.61 7.58
N GLN A 92 -18.89 10.29 6.50
CA GLN A 92 -19.45 9.57 5.35
C GLN A 92 -18.92 8.13 5.24
N ASN A 93 -18.08 7.69 6.18
CA ASN A 93 -17.44 6.38 6.21
C ASN A 93 -16.66 6.08 4.91
N VAL A 94 -15.88 7.04 4.44
CA VAL A 94 -15.01 6.89 3.26
C VAL A 94 -13.57 7.23 3.64
N SER A 95 -12.58 6.73 2.90
CA SER A 95 -11.19 7.11 3.17
C SER A 95 -10.97 8.60 2.90
N THR A 96 -10.00 9.22 3.57
CA THR A 96 -9.58 10.60 3.27
C THR A 96 -9.17 10.71 1.80
N PHE A 97 -8.49 9.68 1.28
CA PHE A 97 -8.17 9.55 -0.15
C PHE A 97 -9.40 9.62 -1.06
N ALA A 98 -10.50 8.97 -0.71
CA ALA A 98 -11.73 9.02 -1.51
C ALA A 98 -12.38 10.42 -1.52
N VAL A 99 -12.08 11.27 -0.54
CA VAL A 99 -12.57 12.66 -0.48
C VAL A 99 -11.76 13.55 -1.42
N TYR A 100 -10.43 13.57 -1.30
CA TYR A 100 -9.60 14.44 -2.16
C TYR A 100 -9.31 13.84 -3.55
N GLY A 101 -9.47 12.53 -3.74
CA GLY A 101 -9.41 11.89 -5.05
C GLY A 101 -10.69 12.02 -5.89
N SER A 102 -11.70 12.72 -5.36
CA SER A 102 -12.95 12.98 -6.05
C SER A 102 -12.79 14.05 -7.15
N HIS A 103 -13.62 13.98 -8.19
CA HIS A 103 -13.61 14.99 -9.24
C HIS A 103 -13.95 16.39 -8.68
N GLY A 104 -12.94 17.27 -8.64
CA GLY A 104 -13.10 18.69 -8.28
C GLY A 104 -12.39 19.14 -7.00
N ILE A 105 -11.76 18.22 -6.26
CA ILE A 105 -10.89 18.55 -5.12
C ILE A 105 -9.47 18.16 -5.51
N THR A 106 -8.55 19.13 -5.54
CA THR A 106 -7.12 18.87 -5.77
C THR A 106 -6.32 18.96 -4.49
N ASP A 107 -6.87 19.63 -3.48
CA ASP A 107 -6.22 19.91 -2.21
C ASP A 107 -7.27 20.04 -1.09
N CYS A 108 -6.91 19.66 0.14
CA CYS A 108 -7.85 19.61 1.27
C CYS A 108 -8.03 20.95 2.00
N SER A 109 -7.29 21.98 1.57
CA SER A 109 -7.19 23.30 2.19
C SER A 109 -8.33 24.25 1.79
N ASP A 110 -8.94 24.06 0.61
CA ASP A 110 -9.94 24.99 0.06
C ASP A 110 -11.20 24.26 -0.43
N LEU A 111 -11.92 23.65 0.53
CA LEU A 111 -13.19 23.00 0.26
C LEU A 111 -14.30 24.04 0.00
N ALA A 112 -14.69 24.18 -1.27
CA ALA A 112 -15.72 25.13 -1.70
C ALA A 112 -17.11 24.79 -1.13
N THR A 113 -17.49 25.47 -0.04
CA THR A 113 -18.80 25.31 0.63
C THR A 113 -19.97 25.41 -0.35
N GLY A 114 -20.92 24.49 -0.24
CA GLY A 114 -22.08 24.37 -1.11
C GLY A 114 -21.85 23.54 -2.39
N SER A 115 -20.59 23.21 -2.70
CA SER A 115 -20.29 22.29 -3.81
C SER A 115 -20.70 20.86 -3.47
N LYS A 116 -21.13 20.12 -4.50
CA LYS A 116 -21.45 18.70 -4.36
C LYS A 116 -20.22 17.86 -4.67
N LEU A 117 -19.85 17.06 -3.69
CA LEU A 117 -18.78 16.10 -3.71
C LEU A 117 -19.34 14.71 -4.01
N CYS A 118 -18.79 14.05 -5.02
CA CYS A 118 -19.10 12.67 -5.30
C CYS A 118 -18.19 11.76 -4.45
N LEU A 119 -18.80 10.93 -3.61
CA LEU A 119 -18.09 10.01 -2.73
C LEU A 119 -18.14 8.59 -3.26
N LEU A 120 -16.96 7.98 -3.30
CA LEU A 120 -16.76 6.57 -3.59
C LEU A 120 -17.18 5.74 -2.36
N GLY A 121 -17.41 4.45 -2.56
CA GLY A 121 -18.07 3.56 -1.61
C GLY A 121 -17.67 3.63 -0.13
N GLN A 122 -18.62 3.33 0.76
CA GLN A 122 -18.37 3.29 2.21
C GLN A 122 -17.50 2.10 2.63
N CYS A 123 -16.64 2.30 3.63
CA CYS A 123 -15.78 1.27 4.20
C CYS A 123 -15.66 1.43 5.73
N LEU A 124 -15.17 0.38 6.40
CA LEU A 124 -14.71 0.48 7.78
C LEU A 124 -13.43 1.32 7.81
N LEU A 125 -13.37 2.31 8.70
CA LEU A 125 -12.23 3.24 8.77
C LEU A 125 -11.26 2.90 9.90
N HIS A 126 -9.99 3.14 9.62
CA HIS A 126 -8.91 3.24 10.59
C HIS A 126 -8.23 4.59 10.45
N GLN A 127 -7.98 5.28 11.57
CA GLN A 127 -7.18 6.50 11.56
C GLN A 127 -5.73 6.12 11.79
N VAL A 128 -4.85 6.43 10.82
CA VAL A 128 -3.43 6.09 10.91
C VAL A 128 -2.80 6.82 12.09
N GLN A 129 -2.14 6.07 12.96
CA GLN A 129 -1.39 6.53 14.12
C GLN A 129 0.12 6.51 13.84
N GLU A 130 0.90 7.27 14.61
CA GLU A 130 2.37 7.35 14.45
C GLU A 130 3.08 6.00 14.59
N THR A 131 2.52 5.08 15.38
CA THR A 131 3.10 3.76 15.64
C THR A 131 2.56 2.66 14.74
N ASP A 132 1.68 3.00 13.79
CA ASP A 132 1.07 2.00 12.94
C ASP A 132 2.03 1.49 11.87
N THR A 133 1.91 0.20 11.57
CA THR A 133 2.43 -0.43 10.36
C THR A 133 1.26 -1.06 9.61
N CYS A 134 1.39 -1.32 8.31
CA CYS A 134 0.34 -2.05 7.61
C CYS A 134 0.06 -3.40 8.27
N ASP A 135 1.10 -4.10 8.72
CA ASP A 135 0.95 -5.37 9.42
C ASP A 135 0.17 -5.22 10.74
N SER A 136 0.42 -4.17 11.54
CA SER A 136 -0.30 -3.96 12.79
C SER A 136 -1.77 -3.60 12.55
N ILE A 137 -2.06 -2.81 11.52
CA ILE A 137 -3.41 -2.42 11.14
C ILE A 137 -4.18 -3.63 10.60
N ILE A 138 -3.59 -4.38 9.66
CA ILE A 138 -4.20 -5.56 9.04
C ILE A 138 -4.45 -6.63 10.10
N ALA A 139 -3.47 -6.90 10.98
CA ALA A 139 -3.63 -7.85 12.07
C ALA A 139 -4.70 -7.40 13.08
N GLY A 140 -4.78 -6.09 13.35
CA GLY A 140 -5.75 -5.49 14.26
C GLY A 140 -7.18 -5.46 13.75
N ALA A 141 -7.39 -5.56 12.42
CA ALA A 141 -8.71 -5.48 11.80
C ALA A 141 -9.62 -6.68 12.13
N GLY A 142 -9.08 -7.80 12.62
CA GLY A 142 -9.85 -8.99 13.04
C GLY A 142 -10.64 -9.67 11.90
N ILE A 143 -10.45 -9.20 10.67
CA ILE A 143 -11.00 -9.73 9.43
C ILE A 143 -9.80 -10.26 8.64
N THR A 144 -9.94 -11.39 7.95
CA THR A 144 -8.89 -11.93 7.06
C THR A 144 -8.70 -11.00 5.84
N VAL A 145 -8.00 -9.88 6.03
CA VAL A 145 -7.63 -8.94 4.99
C VAL A 145 -6.22 -9.30 4.54
N SER A 146 -6.02 -9.61 3.25
CA SER A 146 -4.66 -9.78 2.73
C SER A 146 -4.00 -8.40 2.53
N PRO A 147 -2.66 -8.31 2.61
CA PRO A 147 -1.94 -7.07 2.29
C PRO A 147 -2.30 -6.52 0.90
N SER A 148 -2.49 -7.40 -0.09
CA SER A 148 -2.92 -7.02 -1.44
C SER A 148 -4.32 -6.42 -1.50
N MET A 149 -5.26 -6.90 -0.68
CA MET A 149 -6.60 -6.32 -0.59
C MET A 149 -6.57 -4.98 0.14
N PHE A 150 -5.77 -4.87 1.19
CA PHE A 150 -5.61 -3.63 1.95
C PHE A 150 -5.08 -2.49 1.09
N VAL A 151 -3.99 -2.70 0.33
CA VAL A 151 -3.46 -1.66 -0.57
C VAL A 151 -4.40 -1.40 -1.75
N ALA A 152 -5.14 -2.41 -2.24
CA ALA A 152 -6.14 -2.20 -3.30
C ALA A 152 -7.31 -1.30 -2.86
N TRP A 153 -7.65 -1.27 -1.57
CA TRP A 153 -8.68 -0.37 -1.02
C TRP A 153 -8.14 1.02 -0.67
N ASN A 154 -6.82 1.15 -0.55
CA ASN A 154 -6.13 2.38 -0.20
C ASN A 154 -5.04 2.68 -1.22
N PRO A 155 -5.39 3.18 -2.42
CA PRO A 155 -4.42 3.37 -3.51
C PRO A 155 -3.31 4.39 -3.22
N ASN A 156 -3.47 5.21 -2.16
CA ASN A 156 -2.44 6.10 -1.66
C ASN A 156 -1.44 5.41 -0.72
N ILE A 157 -1.59 4.12 -0.45
CA ILE A 157 -0.59 3.28 0.22
C ILE A 157 0.14 2.50 -0.88
N ASP A 158 1.46 2.61 -0.91
CA ASP A 158 2.26 1.89 -1.89
C ASP A 158 2.20 0.36 -1.68
N ALA A 159 2.59 -0.41 -2.70
CA ALA A 159 2.46 -1.87 -2.68
C ALA A 159 3.31 -2.56 -1.60
N VAL A 160 4.30 -1.87 -1.03
CA VAL A 160 5.18 -2.37 0.04
C VAL A 160 4.91 -1.69 1.39
N CYS A 161 3.90 -0.81 1.46
CA CYS A 161 3.54 -0.02 2.64
C CYS A 161 4.68 0.81 3.24
N SER A 162 5.56 1.37 2.41
CA SER A 162 6.66 2.21 2.89
C SER A 162 6.21 3.62 3.27
N ASN A 163 5.12 4.10 2.67
CA ASN A 163 4.63 5.47 2.82
C ASN A 163 3.53 5.65 3.89
N LEU A 164 3.18 4.64 4.70
CA LEU A 164 2.08 4.75 5.67
C LEU A 164 2.27 5.89 6.68
N CYS A 165 3.52 6.18 7.06
CA CYS A 165 3.84 7.27 7.98
C CYS A 165 3.50 8.67 7.44
N THR A 166 3.30 8.84 6.13
CA THR A 166 2.84 10.11 5.56
C THR A 166 1.35 10.34 5.75
N LEU A 167 0.61 9.26 6.06
CA LEU A 167 -0.83 9.26 6.18
C LEU A 167 -1.31 9.42 7.63
N VAL A 168 -0.39 9.68 8.57
CA VAL A 168 -0.71 9.85 10.00
C VAL A 168 -1.81 10.91 10.17
N GLY A 169 -2.89 10.53 10.86
CA GLY A 169 -4.08 11.35 11.07
C GLY A 169 -5.14 11.24 9.96
N MET A 170 -4.83 10.66 8.81
CA MET A 170 -5.81 10.36 7.75
C MET A 170 -6.58 9.07 8.05
N TYR A 171 -7.76 8.95 7.43
CA TYR A 171 -8.60 7.76 7.50
C TYR A 171 -8.41 6.88 6.26
N ILE A 172 -8.18 5.58 6.50
CA ILE A 172 -7.99 4.55 5.49
C ILE A 172 -9.04 3.44 5.65
N CYS A 173 -9.31 2.70 4.57
CA CYS A 173 -10.28 1.62 4.53
C CYS A 173 -9.70 0.28 5.01
N LEU A 174 -10.36 -0.34 6.00
CA LEU A 174 -10.12 -1.71 6.46
C LEU A 174 -11.07 -2.74 5.83
N SER A 175 -12.02 -2.29 5.03
CA SER A 175 -12.93 -3.14 4.28
C SER A 175 -13.07 -2.62 2.86
N ARG A 176 -13.55 -3.48 1.95
CA ARG A 176 -13.88 -3.08 0.59
C ARG A 176 -14.86 -1.89 0.57
N PRO A 177 -14.56 -0.81 -0.15
CA PRO A 177 -15.50 0.27 -0.41
C PRO A 177 -16.77 -0.24 -1.12
N ALA A 178 -17.94 -0.02 -0.53
CA ALA A 178 -19.23 -0.47 -1.05
C ALA A 178 -19.58 0.21 -2.39
N GLY A 179 -19.71 -0.55 -3.48
CA GLY A 179 -20.03 -0.02 -4.82
C GLY A 179 -18.90 -0.15 -5.85
N LEU A 180 -17.70 -0.59 -5.45
CA LEU A 180 -16.72 -1.12 -6.40
C LEU A 180 -17.18 -2.51 -6.84
N LEU A 181 -17.84 -2.65 -7.99
CA LEU A 181 -18.25 -3.96 -8.53
C LEU A 181 -17.02 -4.77 -8.97
N ILE A 182 -16.54 -5.73 -8.16
CA ILE A 182 -15.95 -6.95 -8.74
C ILE A 182 -17.10 -7.92 -9.03
N PRO A 183 -17.24 -8.41 -10.27
CA PRO A 183 -18.25 -9.40 -10.58
C PRO A 183 -17.95 -10.70 -9.81
N ASN A 184 -18.99 -11.24 -9.16
CA ASN A 184 -19.08 -12.63 -8.67
C ASN A 184 -18.51 -13.05 -7.30
N ILE A 185 -18.33 -12.16 -6.32
CA ILE A 185 -18.14 -12.59 -4.92
C ILE A 185 -19.18 -11.91 -4.01
N THR A 186 -20.10 -12.72 -3.46
CA THR A 186 -20.94 -12.36 -2.31
C THR A 186 -20.12 -12.52 -1.02
N LEU A 187 -19.64 -11.41 -0.47
CA LEU A 187 -19.13 -11.29 0.90
C LEU A 187 -20.10 -10.41 1.70
N PRO A 188 -20.18 -10.54 3.03
CA PRO A 188 -21.11 -9.77 3.84
C PRO A 188 -20.89 -8.27 3.65
N ASP A 189 -21.94 -7.56 3.24
CA ASP A 189 -21.95 -6.11 3.04
C ASP A 189 -21.54 -5.37 4.32
N ALA A 190 -20.63 -4.41 4.18
CA ALA A 190 -20.29 -3.45 5.25
C ALA A 190 -21.49 -2.58 5.69
N ALA A 191 -22.59 -2.59 4.93
CA ALA A 191 -23.82 -1.87 5.24
C ALA A 191 -24.54 -2.36 6.52
N ALA A 192 -24.12 -3.48 7.12
CA ALA A 192 -24.84 -4.08 8.25
C ALA A 192 -24.37 -3.65 9.66
N SER A 193 -23.42 -2.72 9.83
CA SER A 193 -22.93 -2.38 11.19
C SER A 193 -22.81 -0.88 11.47
N ALA A 194 -23.97 -0.22 11.59
CA ALA A 194 -24.09 1.14 12.12
C ALA A 194 -24.09 1.22 13.67
N THR A 195 -23.65 0.18 14.39
CA THR A 195 -23.71 0.14 15.88
C THR A 195 -22.44 -0.38 16.58
N ALA A 196 -21.29 -0.46 15.89
CA ALA A 196 -20.05 -0.90 16.55
C ALA A 196 -19.46 0.20 17.45
N THR A 197 -19.89 0.26 18.71
CA THR A 197 -19.05 0.75 19.81
C THR A 197 -17.75 -0.05 19.84
N ALA A 198 -16.62 0.67 19.92
CA ALA A 198 -15.23 0.19 19.96
C ALA A 198 -15.02 -1.32 20.16
N TRP A 199 -14.28 -1.91 19.22
CA TRP A 199 -13.97 -3.34 19.20
C TRP A 199 -13.13 -3.74 20.43
N PRO A 200 -13.34 -4.97 20.96
CA PRO A 200 -12.46 -5.50 21.98
C PRO A 200 -11.04 -5.63 21.42
N THR A 201 -10.05 -5.16 22.19
CA THR A 201 -8.63 -5.32 21.89
C THR A 201 -8.28 -6.80 21.97
N ILE A 202 -8.37 -7.52 20.86
CA ILE A 202 -7.87 -8.89 20.76
C ILE A 202 -6.44 -8.79 20.24
N TYR A 203 -5.48 -8.94 21.15
CA TYR A 203 -4.08 -9.15 20.75
C TYR A 203 -4.01 -10.48 19.97
N PRO A 204 -3.37 -10.51 18.78
CA PRO A 204 -3.16 -11.77 18.07
C PRO A 204 -2.43 -12.74 19.00
N PRO A 205 -2.64 -14.07 18.85
CA PRO A 205 -1.79 -15.03 19.53
C PRO A 205 -0.35 -14.76 19.11
N VAL A 206 0.49 -14.35 20.06
CA VAL A 206 1.93 -14.18 19.84
C VAL A 206 2.44 -15.52 19.32
N GLU A 207 2.86 -15.54 18.06
CA GLU A 207 3.40 -16.73 17.44
C GLU A 207 4.64 -17.17 18.23
N THR A 208 4.62 -18.38 18.78
CA THR A 208 5.74 -18.86 19.58
C THR A 208 6.93 -19.12 18.65
N GLN A 209 8.08 -18.54 18.97
CA GLN A 209 9.28 -18.71 18.16
C GLN A 209 9.68 -20.19 18.08
N LEU A 210 9.94 -20.66 16.86
CA LEU A 210 10.46 -22.01 16.60
C LEU A 210 11.93 -22.13 17.02
N PRO A 211 12.49 -23.35 17.13
CA PRO A 211 13.93 -23.53 17.32
C PRO A 211 14.75 -22.77 16.26
N MET A 212 15.84 -22.11 16.66
CA MET A 212 16.71 -21.42 15.71
C MET A 212 17.40 -22.39 14.76
N ALA A 213 17.51 -22.03 13.48
CA ALA A 213 18.26 -22.80 12.51
C ALA A 213 19.76 -22.85 12.88
N PRO A 214 20.50 -23.89 12.45
CA PRO A 214 21.92 -24.01 12.77
C PRO A 214 22.75 -22.79 12.34
N GLY A 215 23.43 -22.18 13.31
CA GLY A 215 24.29 -21.01 13.06
C GLY A 215 23.56 -19.68 13.03
N THR A 216 22.22 -19.65 13.10
CA THR A 216 21.46 -18.41 13.22
C THR A 216 21.93 -17.60 14.43
N LEU A 217 22.11 -16.30 14.21
CA LEU A 217 22.58 -15.37 15.22
C LEU A 217 21.64 -15.34 16.44
N THR A 218 22.23 -15.39 17.62
CA THR A 218 21.51 -15.34 18.90
C THR A 218 21.29 -13.90 19.34
N GLY A 219 20.15 -13.61 19.95
CA GLY A 219 19.83 -12.26 20.46
C GLY A 219 19.40 -11.28 19.37
N CYS A 220 18.86 -11.77 18.26
CA CYS A 220 18.20 -10.90 17.28
C CYS A 220 16.99 -10.24 17.89
N HIS A 221 16.75 -9.01 17.47
CA HIS A 221 15.58 -8.23 17.88
C HIS A 221 14.30 -8.93 17.42
N GLU A 222 14.29 -9.44 16.19
CA GLU A 222 13.15 -10.14 15.62
C GLU A 222 13.59 -11.41 14.87
N TYR A 223 12.80 -12.47 15.05
CA TYR A 223 12.99 -13.76 14.39
C TYR A 223 11.79 -14.09 13.51
N VAL A 224 12.05 -14.65 12.32
CA VAL A 224 11.02 -15.15 11.41
C VAL A 224 10.93 -16.68 11.51
N ASN A 225 9.74 -17.20 11.78
CA ASN A 225 9.46 -18.63 11.73
C ASN A 225 9.22 -19.11 10.30
N TYR A 226 9.61 -20.34 10.00
CA TYR A 226 9.05 -21.07 8.86
C TYR A 226 7.53 -21.17 9.02
N ARG A 227 6.81 -20.84 7.95
CA ARG A 227 5.35 -20.92 7.91
C ARG A 227 4.90 -22.03 6.98
N ASP A 228 4.25 -23.03 7.57
CA ASP A 228 3.51 -24.01 6.79
C ASP A 228 2.11 -23.46 6.53
N ALA A 229 1.84 -23.02 5.29
CA ALA A 229 0.51 -22.54 4.91
C ALA A 229 -0.53 -23.66 4.81
N THR A 230 -0.19 -24.91 5.12
CA THR A 230 -1.13 -26.04 5.05
C THR A 230 -2.10 -26.14 6.23
N ILE A 231 -2.22 -25.15 7.12
CA ILE A 231 -3.16 -25.22 8.25
C ILE A 231 -4.12 -24.01 8.33
N GLN A 232 -5.41 -24.32 8.13
CA GLN A 232 -6.65 -23.64 8.56
C GLN A 232 -7.32 -22.56 7.67
N ASP A 233 -7.35 -22.72 6.34
CA ASP A 233 -8.58 -22.33 5.63
C ASP A 233 -9.08 -23.51 4.80
N SER A 234 -10.18 -24.12 5.26
CA SER A 234 -10.83 -25.27 4.63
C SER A 234 -11.43 -24.97 3.26
N TYR A 235 -11.22 -23.77 2.71
CA TYR A 235 -11.86 -23.31 1.49
C TYR A 235 -10.95 -23.20 0.26
N TYR A 236 -9.62 -23.16 0.40
CA TYR A 236 -8.69 -23.04 -0.73
C TYR A 236 -7.74 -24.25 -0.82
N GLN A 237 -7.95 -25.11 -1.82
CA GLN A 237 -7.15 -26.31 -2.08
C GLN A 237 -6.83 -26.35 -3.59
N PRO A 238 -5.95 -25.46 -4.09
CA PRO A 238 -4.55 -25.86 -4.39
C PRO A 238 -3.48 -24.74 -4.24
N GLU A 239 -3.85 -23.51 -3.83
CA GLU A 239 -2.96 -22.34 -3.77
C GLU A 239 -2.09 -22.26 -2.50
N ALA A 240 -2.41 -23.06 -1.48
CA ALA A 240 -1.68 -23.11 -0.22
C ALA A 240 -0.20 -23.52 -0.39
N VAL A 241 0.12 -24.36 -1.38
CA VAL A 241 1.50 -24.82 -1.65
C VAL A 241 2.35 -23.66 -2.18
N LEU A 242 1.80 -22.84 -3.07
CA LEU A 242 2.48 -21.66 -3.60
C LEU A 242 2.73 -20.62 -2.50
N PHE A 243 1.78 -20.46 -1.57
CA PHE A 243 1.95 -19.52 -0.47
C PHE A 243 3.05 -19.97 0.51
N THR A 244 3.07 -21.24 0.92
CA THR A 244 4.18 -21.81 1.74
C THR A 244 5.53 -21.58 1.06
N GLU A 245 5.63 -21.82 -0.26
CA GLU A 245 6.88 -21.63 -0.97
C GLU A 245 7.30 -20.16 -1.10
N VAL A 246 6.35 -19.22 -1.18
CA VAL A 246 6.64 -17.79 -1.33
C VAL A 246 7.05 -17.17 0.00
N VAL A 247 6.28 -17.39 1.07
CA VAL A 247 6.52 -16.73 2.37
C VAL A 247 7.81 -17.19 3.05
N ASN A 248 8.30 -18.37 2.69
CA ASN A 248 9.55 -18.92 3.23
C ASN A 248 10.77 -18.60 2.37
N ARG A 249 10.65 -17.89 1.24
CA ARG A 249 11.82 -17.46 0.47
C ARG A 249 12.51 -16.28 1.13
N CYS A 250 13.84 -16.24 1.07
CA CYS A 250 14.60 -15.08 1.55
C CYS A 250 14.16 -13.78 0.88
N SER A 251 13.79 -13.81 -0.40
CA SER A 251 13.29 -12.62 -1.09
C SER A 251 12.03 -12.06 -0.46
N TYR A 252 11.16 -12.91 0.09
CA TYR A 252 10.00 -12.47 0.86
C TYR A 252 10.41 -11.98 2.25
N VAL A 253 11.35 -12.64 2.92
CA VAL A 253 11.85 -12.24 4.25
C VAL A 253 12.56 -10.89 4.19
N VAL A 254 13.51 -10.72 3.26
CA VAL A 254 14.21 -9.46 2.97
C VAL A 254 13.20 -8.34 2.74
N MET A 255 12.19 -8.58 1.91
CA MET A 255 11.13 -7.61 1.64
C MET A 255 10.26 -7.32 2.87
N LYS A 256 9.86 -8.36 3.62
CA LYS A 256 8.96 -8.23 4.77
C LYS A 256 9.61 -7.48 5.93
N TYR A 257 10.88 -7.78 6.20
CA TYR A 257 11.62 -7.20 7.32
C TYR A 257 12.51 -6.02 6.89
N ASP A 258 12.46 -5.67 5.60
CA ASP A 258 13.17 -4.56 4.96
C ASP A 258 14.69 -4.62 5.16
N ILE A 259 15.27 -5.81 5.11
CA ILE A 259 16.70 -6.08 5.37
C ILE A 259 17.42 -6.45 4.08
N LEU A 260 18.72 -6.21 3.97
CA LEU A 260 19.49 -6.67 2.81
C LEU A 260 19.63 -8.20 2.80
N LEU A 261 19.70 -8.78 1.60
CA LEU A 261 19.93 -10.22 1.46
C LEU A 261 21.27 -10.65 2.07
N ASP A 262 22.33 -9.85 1.87
CA ASP A 262 23.65 -10.12 2.45
C ASP A 262 23.61 -10.11 3.99
N ASP A 263 22.86 -9.17 4.55
CA ASP A 263 22.63 -9.08 6.00
C ASP A 263 21.89 -10.33 6.50
N LEU A 264 20.78 -10.70 5.87
CA LEU A 264 20.02 -11.90 6.21
C LEU A 264 20.88 -13.18 6.13
N LEU A 265 21.70 -13.32 5.10
CA LEU A 265 22.61 -14.45 4.92
C LEU A 265 23.72 -14.46 5.98
N SER A 266 24.28 -13.29 6.31
CA SER A 266 25.32 -13.16 7.34
C SER A 266 24.81 -13.53 8.73
N TRP A 267 23.54 -13.24 9.04
CA TRP A 267 22.92 -13.59 10.32
C TRP A 267 22.42 -15.04 10.37
N ASN A 268 22.29 -15.70 9.21
CA ASN A 268 21.74 -17.05 9.09
C ASN A 268 22.60 -17.93 8.18
N PRO A 269 23.77 -18.41 8.63
CA PRO A 269 24.72 -19.18 7.82
C PRO A 269 24.20 -20.50 7.25
N SER A 270 23.06 -21.02 7.74
CA SER A 270 22.37 -22.17 7.12
C SER A 270 21.67 -21.81 5.80
N LEU A 271 21.45 -20.52 5.53
CA LEU A 271 20.93 -20.00 4.26
C LEU A 271 22.10 -19.65 3.35
N THR A 272 21.90 -19.82 2.05
CA THR A 272 22.86 -19.40 1.01
C THR A 272 22.09 -18.80 -0.16
N GLU A 273 22.73 -17.99 -1.00
CA GLU A 273 22.08 -17.47 -2.22
C GLU A 273 21.46 -18.58 -3.08
N ALA A 274 22.16 -19.72 -3.18
CA ALA A 274 21.71 -20.88 -3.96
C ALA A 274 20.55 -21.65 -3.30
N ASN A 275 20.39 -21.55 -1.98
CA ASN A 275 19.37 -22.25 -1.20
C ASN A 275 18.75 -21.30 -0.17
N CYS A 276 18.12 -20.24 -0.68
CA CYS A 276 17.58 -19.17 0.16
C CYS A 276 16.09 -19.36 0.45
N VAL A 277 15.80 -20.42 1.21
CA VAL A 277 14.46 -20.79 1.67
C VAL A 277 14.55 -21.24 3.14
N LEU A 278 13.66 -20.73 3.99
CA LEU A 278 13.56 -21.13 5.39
C LEU A 278 13.18 -22.61 5.48
N ALA A 279 13.86 -23.36 6.35
CA ALA A 279 13.62 -24.78 6.54
C ALA A 279 12.47 -25.01 7.53
N ALA A 280 11.65 -26.03 7.22
CA ALA A 280 10.53 -26.41 8.07
C ALA A 280 10.96 -26.69 9.51
N GLY A 281 10.20 -26.13 10.47
CA GLY A 281 10.43 -26.31 11.91
C GLY A 281 11.49 -25.40 12.52
N TYR A 282 12.02 -24.42 11.77
CA TYR A 282 13.04 -23.49 12.27
C TYR A 282 12.62 -22.02 12.23
N SER A 283 13.31 -21.21 13.03
CA SER A 283 13.29 -19.75 12.98
C SER A 283 14.65 -19.18 12.57
N TYR A 284 14.62 -17.99 11.96
CA TYR A 284 15.78 -17.31 11.41
C TYR A 284 15.83 -15.87 11.92
N CYS A 285 17.02 -15.33 12.10
CA CYS A 285 17.21 -13.94 12.48
C CYS A 285 16.74 -13.04 11.35
N ALA A 286 15.79 -12.15 11.62
CA ALA A 286 15.23 -11.24 10.63
C ALA A 286 15.58 -9.78 10.91
N ARG A 287 15.79 -9.37 12.16
CA ARG A 287 16.23 -8.00 12.49
C ARG A 287 17.14 -7.98 13.71
N LEU A 288 18.12 -7.10 13.72
CA LEU A 288 19.04 -6.89 14.86
C LEU A 288 18.64 -5.71 15.77
N SER A 289 17.86 -4.76 15.26
CA SER A 289 17.36 -3.60 16.01
C SER A 289 16.09 -3.04 15.37
N ASP A 290 15.34 -2.25 16.13
CA ASP A 290 14.19 -1.49 15.62
C ASP A 290 14.58 -0.46 14.54
N SER A 291 15.80 0.07 14.61
CA SER A 291 16.36 0.99 13.63
C SER A 291 17.19 0.24 12.58
N HIS A 292 16.99 0.53 11.29
CA HIS A 292 17.79 0.03 10.16
C HIS A 292 19.18 0.68 10.08
N PRO A 293 20.28 0.03 10.50
CA PRO A 293 21.55 0.74 10.64
C PRO A 293 22.43 0.72 9.37
N SER A 294 22.10 -0.10 8.36
CA SER A 294 22.99 -0.31 7.20
C SER A 294 22.66 0.57 5.98
N ILE A 295 21.45 1.14 5.90
CA ILE A 295 20.93 1.85 4.72
C ILE A 295 20.67 3.34 4.94
N ILE A 296 20.66 3.81 6.20
CA ILE A 296 20.51 5.23 6.52
C ILE A 296 21.88 5.91 6.34
N PRO A 297 22.03 6.85 5.39
CA PRO A 297 23.32 7.47 5.18
C PRO A 297 23.75 8.29 6.41
N PRO A 298 25.05 8.29 6.75
CA PRO A 298 25.57 9.13 7.80
C PRO A 298 25.22 10.61 7.57
N GLY A 299 24.72 11.26 8.61
CA GLY A 299 24.29 12.66 8.55
C GLY A 299 22.77 12.85 8.41
N THR A 300 22.00 11.80 8.10
CA THR A 300 20.54 11.86 8.22
C THR A 300 20.12 12.22 9.64
N THR A 301 19.14 13.12 9.77
CA THR A 301 18.68 13.63 11.05
C THR A 301 18.22 12.51 11.99
N PRO A 302 18.65 12.52 13.27
CA PRO A 302 18.24 11.50 14.24
C PRO A 302 16.79 11.67 14.71
N SER A 303 16.14 12.79 14.38
CA SER A 303 14.73 13.05 14.69
C SER A 303 13.78 12.58 13.58
N CYS A 304 14.29 11.80 12.63
CA CYS A 304 13.50 11.27 11.55
C CYS A 304 12.60 10.13 12.02
N ASN A 305 11.31 10.25 11.73
CA ASN A 305 10.32 9.27 12.12
C ASN A 305 9.68 8.57 10.90
N CYS A 306 9.96 9.03 9.68
CA CYS A 306 9.46 8.46 8.44
C CYS A 306 10.57 8.47 7.39
N TYR A 307 10.84 7.30 6.82
CA TYR A 307 11.84 7.11 5.78
C TYR A 307 11.17 6.55 4.53
N THR A 308 11.61 7.02 3.37
CA THR A 308 11.35 6.34 2.10
C THR A 308 12.59 5.59 1.64
N MET A 309 12.39 4.52 0.87
CA MET A 309 13.45 3.65 0.38
C MET A 309 13.72 3.90 -1.09
N ILE A 310 14.97 4.24 -1.39
CA ILE A 310 15.45 4.51 -2.75
C ILE A 310 16.37 3.40 -3.19
N ARG A 311 16.16 2.88 -4.39
CA ARG A 311 17.02 1.87 -5.03
C ARG A 311 17.89 2.50 -6.08
N GLY A 312 19.06 1.93 -6.33
CA GLY A 312 19.94 2.41 -7.41
C GLY A 312 19.28 2.33 -8.80
N TRP A 313 18.34 1.41 -9.01
CA TRP A 313 17.56 1.34 -10.26
C TRP A 313 16.54 2.46 -10.44
N ASP A 314 16.20 3.21 -9.38
CA ASP A 314 15.30 4.37 -9.50
C ASP A 314 16.02 5.59 -10.09
N ASN A 315 17.35 5.50 -10.27
CA ASN A 315 18.16 6.58 -10.84
C ASN A 315 17.73 6.89 -12.28
N GLY A 316 17.26 8.13 -12.49
CA GLY A 316 16.70 8.60 -13.75
C GLY A 316 15.18 8.47 -13.87
N PHE A 317 14.50 7.87 -12.89
CA PHE A 317 13.04 7.75 -12.83
C PHE A 317 12.43 8.47 -11.64
N LEU A 318 13.18 8.58 -10.54
CA LEU A 318 12.79 9.26 -9.33
C LEU A 318 13.73 10.43 -9.07
N THR A 319 13.18 11.59 -8.76
CA THR A 319 13.91 12.80 -8.41
C THR A 319 13.59 13.24 -6.98
N CYS A 320 14.40 14.12 -6.42
CA CYS A 320 14.08 14.80 -5.17
C CYS A 320 12.83 15.67 -5.27
N GLU A 321 12.47 16.16 -6.47
CA GLU A 321 11.21 16.88 -6.67
C GLU A 321 10.03 15.91 -6.56
N ASP A 322 10.11 14.73 -7.17
CA ASP A 322 9.06 13.70 -7.04
C ASP A 322 8.89 13.29 -5.56
N LEU A 323 9.99 13.15 -4.82
CA LEU A 323 9.94 12.92 -3.37
C LEU A 323 9.36 14.13 -2.63
N ALA A 324 9.71 15.36 -3.01
CA ALA A 324 9.15 16.54 -2.36
C ALA A 324 7.63 16.62 -2.57
N ASP A 325 7.16 16.34 -3.78
CA ASP A 325 5.74 16.32 -4.13
C ASP A 325 4.99 15.17 -3.45
N GLU A 326 5.52 13.94 -3.52
CA GLU A 326 4.89 12.77 -2.90
C GLU A 326 4.77 12.95 -1.38
N PHE A 327 5.83 13.43 -0.74
CA PHE A 327 5.89 13.59 0.70
C PHE A 327 5.45 14.97 1.18
N GLN A 328 4.87 15.79 0.29
CA GLN A 328 4.34 17.14 0.56
C GLN A 328 5.32 17.99 1.39
N THR A 329 6.58 17.98 0.96
CA THR A 329 7.69 18.71 1.58
C THR A 329 8.38 19.56 0.52
N THR A 330 9.57 20.08 0.82
CA THR A 330 10.38 20.82 -0.17
C THR A 330 11.75 20.19 -0.29
N ILE A 331 12.41 20.35 -1.44
CA ILE A 331 13.82 19.93 -1.61
C ILE A 331 14.70 20.49 -0.49
N THR A 332 14.49 21.75 -0.10
CA THR A 332 15.28 22.39 0.97
C THR A 332 15.05 21.71 2.32
N THR A 333 13.81 21.31 2.61
CA THR A 333 13.47 20.55 3.82
C THR A 333 14.08 19.14 3.77
N LEU A 334 13.98 18.44 2.63
CA LEU A 334 14.62 17.13 2.43
C LEU A 334 16.14 17.20 2.63
N GLN A 335 16.81 18.21 2.09
CA GLN A 335 18.24 18.46 2.29
C GLN A 335 18.58 18.80 3.74
N ALA A 336 17.69 19.49 4.46
CA ALA A 336 17.89 19.78 5.89
C ALA A 336 17.80 18.50 6.74
N TRP A 337 16.90 17.57 6.40
CA TRP A 337 16.78 16.27 7.06
C TRP A 337 17.85 15.27 6.62
N ASN A 338 18.35 15.41 5.39
CA ASN A 338 19.37 14.56 4.78
C ASN A 338 20.52 15.40 4.20
N PRO A 339 21.38 16.02 5.04
CA PRO A 339 22.49 16.86 4.58
C PRO A 339 23.45 16.22 3.56
N TRP A 340 23.52 14.88 3.55
CA TRP A 340 24.33 14.12 2.60
C TRP A 340 23.81 14.18 1.15
N LEU A 341 22.57 14.63 0.92
CA LEU A 341 22.05 14.94 -0.43
C LEU A 341 22.85 16.06 -1.10
N GLY A 342 23.55 16.90 -0.34
CA GLY A 342 24.38 17.96 -0.90
C GLY A 342 23.57 19.05 -1.61
N ALA A 343 24.25 19.89 -2.40
CA ALA A 343 23.62 21.03 -3.07
C ALA A 343 22.75 20.62 -4.26
N ASP A 344 23.17 19.58 -4.99
CA ASP A 344 22.41 18.96 -6.06
C ASP A 344 21.76 17.70 -5.50
N CYS A 345 20.49 17.82 -5.16
CA CYS A 345 19.74 16.81 -4.43
C CYS A 345 19.68 15.48 -5.19
N ASP A 346 19.41 15.53 -6.50
CA ASP A 346 19.27 14.35 -7.34
C ASP A 346 20.60 13.59 -7.48
N VAL A 347 21.70 14.34 -7.64
CA VAL A 347 23.04 13.75 -7.67
C VAL A 347 23.36 13.09 -6.33
N GLY A 348 23.05 13.74 -5.21
CA GLY A 348 23.27 13.19 -3.87
C GLY A 348 22.42 11.96 -3.57
N LEU A 349 21.16 11.97 -4.02
CA LEU A 349 20.17 10.91 -3.81
C LEU A 349 20.72 9.54 -4.27
N PHE A 350 21.31 9.51 -5.47
CA PHE A 350 21.87 8.30 -6.09
C PHE A 350 23.41 8.20 -6.02
N ALA A 351 24.08 9.13 -5.33
CA ALA A 351 25.54 9.11 -5.25
C ALA A 351 26.06 7.79 -4.63
N ASN A 352 26.87 7.05 -5.38
CA ASN A 352 27.43 5.75 -5.00
C ASN A 352 26.37 4.69 -4.65
N LEU A 353 25.17 4.78 -5.26
CA LEU A 353 24.12 3.78 -5.12
C LEU A 353 24.10 2.89 -6.38
N ASP A 354 24.72 1.71 -6.28
CA ASP A 354 24.68 0.72 -7.35
C ASP A 354 23.25 0.20 -7.55
N GLY A 355 22.94 -0.30 -8.74
CA GLY A 355 21.57 -0.58 -9.14
C GLY A 355 20.74 -1.46 -8.17
N GLY A 356 21.35 -2.51 -7.62
CA GLY A 356 20.67 -3.39 -6.66
C GLY A 356 20.76 -2.92 -5.20
N ALA A 357 21.46 -1.83 -4.92
CA ALA A 357 21.64 -1.29 -3.57
C ALA A 357 20.50 -0.35 -3.21
N GLU A 358 20.20 -0.27 -1.92
CA GLU A 358 19.11 0.53 -1.38
C GLU A 358 19.63 1.56 -0.36
N ARG A 359 18.87 2.63 -0.17
CA ARG A 359 19.18 3.73 0.73
C ARG A 359 17.90 4.31 1.32
N ALA A 360 17.91 4.53 2.62
CA ALA A 360 16.83 5.23 3.30
C ALA A 360 17.02 6.76 3.21
N VAL A 361 15.93 7.46 2.95
CA VAL A 361 15.87 8.93 2.90
C VAL A 361 14.84 9.41 3.88
N CYS A 362 15.22 10.31 4.77
CA CYS A 362 14.28 10.89 5.71
C CYS A 362 13.29 11.80 4.98
N VAL A 363 12.00 11.55 5.14
CA VAL A 363 10.92 12.32 4.49
C VAL A 363 9.97 12.96 5.49
N HIS A 364 10.17 12.74 6.81
CA HIS A 364 9.43 13.45 7.85
C HIS A 364 10.13 13.45 9.21
N ILE A 365 10.02 14.57 9.94
CA ILE A 365 10.42 14.70 11.36
C ILE A 365 9.22 15.20 12.20
N GLY A 366 8.92 14.59 13.35
CA GLY A 366 7.92 15.15 14.28
C GLY A 366 7.05 14.15 15.07
N SER A 367 6.52 14.65 16.19
CA SER A 367 5.54 14.00 17.09
C SER A 367 4.36 14.97 17.34
N GLY A 368 3.12 14.54 17.07
CA GLY A 368 1.87 15.19 17.46
C GLY A 368 1.09 15.96 16.38
N PRO A 369 -0.17 16.28 16.71
CA PRO A 369 -1.37 15.84 15.99
C PRO A 369 -1.40 16.39 14.57
N GLY A 370 -1.72 15.52 13.59
CA GLY A 370 -1.97 15.83 12.19
C GLY A 370 -2.10 17.33 11.93
N GLY A 371 -0.93 17.96 11.75
CA GLY A 371 -0.86 19.32 11.26
C GLY A 371 -1.66 19.29 9.98
N GLN A 372 -2.63 20.18 9.88
CA GLN A 372 -3.47 20.33 8.71
C GLN A 372 -2.56 20.29 7.49
N TYR A 373 -2.54 19.12 6.85
CA TYR A 373 -1.97 18.97 5.53
C TYR A 373 -2.74 19.97 4.68
N PRO A 374 -2.06 20.84 3.92
CA PRO A 374 -2.75 21.62 2.89
C PRO A 374 -3.65 20.67 2.09
#